data_AF-A0A1H8IGW6-F1
#
_entry.id   AF-A0A1H8IGW6-F1
#
_cell.length_a   1.000
_cell.length_b   1.000
_cell.length_c   1.000
_cell.angle_alpha   90.00
_cell.angle_beta   90.00
_cell.angle_gamma   90.00
#
_symmetry.space_group_name_H-M   'P 1'
#
loop_
_entity.id
_entity.type
_entity.pdbx_description
1 polymer ?
#
loop_
_entity_poly.entity_id
_entity_poly.type
_entity_poly.pdbx_seq_one_letter_code
_entity_poly.pdbx_strand_id
1 'polypeptide(L)'
;MITNNDQTKQLPNELTSTFKELQVLKHLRKAGITKSFGFSCAYSDFCLIFENKNWFRTLESKKSTDFPAKDAVYRFLNQSTYSWRRFLTFLSADTIKKVIKLTNHECPKVLILDDSSYDRNRSKTVELLARCFDHASQKMRFYKGFACLRSVGLMELPLYQWTFLY
;
A
#
# COMPACT_ATOMS: atom_id res chain seq x y z
N MET A 1 -2.54 34.99 -3.14
CA MET A 1 -3.35 34.00 -3.88
C MET A 1 -3.28 32.67 -3.16
N ILE A 2 -4.35 32.27 -2.47
CA ILE A 2 -4.47 30.91 -1.92
C ILE A 2 -4.75 30.01 -3.13
N THR A 3 -3.72 29.38 -3.66
CA THR A 3 -3.87 28.38 -4.72
C THR A 3 -4.71 27.23 -4.14
N ASN A 4 -5.80 26.87 -4.81
CA ASN A 4 -6.64 25.73 -4.45
C ASN A 4 -5.77 24.46 -4.44
N ASN A 5 -5.28 24.12 -3.25
CA ASN A 5 -4.35 23.05 -2.92
C ASN A 5 -5.08 21.70 -2.85
N ASP A 6 -5.84 21.39 -3.90
CA ASP A 6 -6.52 20.10 -4.00
C ASP A 6 -5.47 19.02 -4.23
N GLN A 7 -5.12 18.33 -3.13
CA GLN A 7 -4.15 17.24 -3.11
C GLN A 7 -4.58 16.04 -3.99
N THR A 8 -5.81 16.05 -4.48
CA THR A 8 -6.38 15.03 -5.36
C THR A 8 -6.32 15.38 -6.85
N LYS A 9 -5.92 16.61 -7.25
CA LYS A 9 -5.84 16.99 -8.68
C LYS A 9 -4.90 16.10 -9.50
N GLN A 10 -3.94 15.47 -8.83
CA GLN A 10 -2.98 14.56 -9.45
C GLN A 10 -3.55 13.15 -9.60
N LEU A 11 -4.58 12.76 -8.84
CA LEU A 11 -5.16 11.41 -8.92
C LEU A 11 -6.00 11.25 -10.20
N PRO A 12 -6.00 10.05 -10.81
CA PRO A 12 -7.01 9.68 -11.79
C PRO A 12 -8.42 9.93 -11.24
N ASN A 13 -9.36 10.33 -12.11
CA ASN A 13 -10.73 10.63 -11.71
C ASN A 13 -11.40 9.44 -11.00
N GLU A 14 -11.12 8.22 -11.47
CA GLU A 14 -11.61 6.95 -10.92
C GLU A 14 -11.15 6.71 -9.47
N LEU A 15 -9.91 7.10 -9.16
CA LEU A 15 -9.35 6.94 -7.80
C LEU A 15 -9.76 8.09 -6.89
N THR A 16 -10.04 9.27 -7.45
CA THR A 16 -10.38 10.45 -6.65
C THR A 16 -11.65 10.24 -5.82
N SER A 17 -12.68 9.61 -6.39
CA SER A 17 -13.92 9.28 -5.66
C SER A 17 -13.63 8.31 -4.52
N THR A 18 -12.95 7.21 -4.80
CA THR A 18 -12.58 6.16 -3.84
C THR A 18 -11.70 6.70 -2.71
N PHE A 19 -10.71 7.55 -3.03
CA PHE A 19 -9.82 8.17 -2.05
C PHE A 19 -10.56 9.12 -1.11
N LYS A 20 -11.52 9.88 -1.65
CA LYS A 20 -12.40 10.74 -0.86
C LYS A 20 -13.34 9.91 0.00
N GLU A 21 -13.95 8.87 -0.55
CA GLU A 21 -14.86 7.99 0.17
C GLU A 21 -14.15 7.30 1.35
N LEU A 22 -13.02 6.65 1.10
CA LEU A 22 -12.22 5.95 2.12
C LEU A 22 -11.35 6.89 2.98
N GLN A 23 -11.42 8.20 2.73
CA GLN A 23 -10.70 9.22 3.50
C GLN A 23 -9.18 8.93 3.58
N VAL A 24 -8.59 8.36 2.52
CA VAL A 24 -7.20 7.84 2.52
C VAL A 24 -6.20 8.92 2.95
N LEU A 25 -6.32 10.13 2.38
CA LEU A 25 -5.47 11.28 2.72
C LEU A 25 -5.57 11.71 4.20
N LYS A 26 -6.73 11.51 4.84
CA LYS A 26 -6.91 11.81 6.28
C LYS A 26 -6.14 10.80 7.12
N HIS A 27 -6.20 9.52 6.75
CA HIS A 27 -5.50 8.44 7.43
C HIS A 27 -3.97 8.54 7.27
N LEU A 28 -3.50 8.91 6.08
CA LEU A 28 -2.07 9.19 5.83
C LEU A 28 -1.55 10.29 6.77
N ARG A 29 -2.25 11.43 6.84
CA ARG A 29 -1.90 12.53 7.75
C ARG A 29 -1.90 12.11 9.21
N LYS A 30 -2.90 11.35 9.65
CA LYS A 30 -2.97 10.81 11.03
C LYS A 30 -1.82 9.85 11.38
N ALA A 31 -1.24 9.20 10.38
CA ALA A 31 -0.10 8.31 10.53
C ALA A 31 1.25 9.03 10.43
N GLY A 32 1.26 10.37 10.31
CA GLY A 32 2.48 11.17 10.12
C GLY A 32 3.02 11.14 8.69
N ILE A 33 2.28 10.56 7.75
CA ILE A 33 2.65 10.50 6.34
C ILE A 33 2.12 11.76 5.68
N THR A 34 2.98 12.79 5.67
CA THR A 34 2.67 14.10 5.10
C THR A 34 3.63 14.42 3.96
N LYS A 35 3.15 15.20 3.00
CA LYS A 35 4.00 15.66 1.91
C LYS A 35 4.98 16.70 2.44
N SER A 36 6.27 16.48 2.21
CA SER A 36 7.31 17.49 2.43
C SER A 36 7.51 18.38 1.20
N PHE A 37 7.64 17.81 0.01
CA PHE A 37 7.88 18.55 -1.25
C PHE A 37 7.41 17.76 -2.49
N GLY A 38 7.14 18.44 -3.61
CA GLY A 38 6.92 17.78 -4.91
C GLY A 38 5.51 17.24 -5.16
N PHE A 39 5.33 15.91 -5.18
CA PHE A 39 4.05 15.24 -5.50
C PHE A 39 3.19 14.95 -4.25
N SER A 40 1.87 14.86 -4.44
CA SER A 40 0.95 14.46 -3.36
C SER A 40 1.21 13.01 -2.92
N CYS A 41 1.16 12.73 -1.61
CA CYS A 41 1.33 11.38 -1.05
C CYS A 41 0.33 10.35 -1.61
N ALA A 42 -0.84 10.81 -2.07
CA ALA A 42 -1.82 9.91 -2.70
C ALA A 42 -1.40 9.43 -4.09
N TYR A 43 -0.56 10.19 -4.79
CA TYR A 43 -0.23 9.94 -6.18
C TYR A 43 1.01 9.05 -6.35
N SER A 44 1.95 9.11 -5.40
CA SER A 44 3.30 8.54 -5.55
C SER A 44 3.36 7.02 -5.68
N ASP A 45 2.37 6.28 -5.15
CA ASP A 45 2.41 4.80 -5.14
C ASP A 45 1.06 4.13 -5.45
N PHE A 46 -0.04 4.72 -4.96
CA PHE A 46 -1.35 4.06 -5.06
C PHE A 46 -1.86 3.98 -6.50
N CYS A 47 -1.58 4.98 -7.35
CA CYS A 47 -2.01 4.96 -8.75
C CYS A 47 -1.46 3.74 -9.50
N LEU A 48 -0.22 3.32 -9.24
CA LEU A 48 0.37 2.15 -9.91
C LEU A 48 -0.33 0.85 -9.51
N ILE A 49 -0.61 0.73 -8.21
CA ILE A 49 -1.31 -0.42 -7.60
C ILE A 49 -2.67 -0.59 -8.25
N PHE A 50 -3.41 0.49 -8.40
CA PHE A 50 -4.75 0.44 -8.97
C PHE A 50 -4.77 0.38 -10.51
N GLU A 51 -3.81 1.00 -11.20
CA GLU A 51 -3.73 0.95 -12.67
C GLU A 51 -3.10 -0.34 -13.21
N ASN A 52 -2.60 -1.20 -12.33
CA ASN A 52 -1.86 -2.42 -12.64
C ASN A 52 -0.67 -2.22 -13.63
N LYS A 53 0.01 -1.08 -13.55
CA LYS A 53 1.12 -0.72 -14.46
C LYS A 53 2.47 -0.82 -13.78
N ASN A 54 3.45 -1.35 -14.51
CA ASN A 54 4.84 -1.32 -14.10
C ASN A 54 5.40 0.10 -14.25
N TRP A 55 6.07 0.61 -13.21
CA TRP A 55 6.77 1.89 -13.18
C TRP A 55 7.64 2.14 -14.42
N PHE A 56 8.35 1.11 -14.89
CA PHE A 56 9.20 1.20 -16.08
C PHE A 56 8.39 1.62 -17.32
N ARG A 57 7.25 0.96 -17.55
CA ARG A 57 6.36 1.27 -18.68
C ARG A 57 5.69 2.63 -18.52
N THR A 58 5.43 3.06 -17.29
CA THR A 58 4.85 4.37 -16.98
C THR A 58 5.84 5.49 -17.31
N LEU A 59 7.13 5.32 -16.97
CA LEU A 59 8.19 6.29 -17.27
C LEU A 59 8.57 6.37 -18.75
N GLU A 60 8.42 5.28 -19.53
CA GLU A 60 8.65 5.32 -20.98
C GLU A 60 7.47 5.94 -21.76
N SER A 61 6.33 6.13 -21.11
CA SER A 61 5.15 6.71 -21.75
C SER A 61 5.27 8.22 -21.94
N LYS A 62 4.48 8.78 -22.86
CA LYS A 62 4.38 10.24 -23.08
C LYS A 62 3.92 11.04 -21.85
N LYS A 63 3.45 10.36 -20.79
CA LYS A 63 2.99 10.98 -19.53
C LYS A 63 4.08 11.00 -18.45
N SER A 64 5.32 10.66 -18.77
CA SER A 64 6.42 10.55 -17.80
C SER A 64 6.64 11.82 -16.97
N THR A 65 6.36 13.00 -17.53
CA THR A 65 6.44 14.30 -16.83
C THR A 65 5.41 14.47 -15.72
N ASP A 66 4.30 13.72 -15.78
CA ASP A 66 3.24 13.78 -14.78
C ASP A 66 3.54 12.89 -13.57
N PHE A 67 4.55 12.03 -13.65
CA PHE A 67 4.93 11.09 -12.58
C PHE A 67 6.17 11.56 -11.81
N PRO A 68 6.24 11.27 -10.49
CA PRO A 68 7.49 11.46 -9.76
C PRO A 68 8.59 10.58 -10.36
N ALA A 69 9.83 11.04 -10.26
CA ALA A 69 10.97 10.19 -10.56
C ALA A 69 11.09 9.05 -9.53
N LYS A 70 11.74 7.96 -9.94
CA LYS A 70 11.88 6.72 -9.16
C LYS A 70 12.52 6.97 -7.77
N ASP A 71 13.49 7.87 -7.71
CA ASP A 71 14.19 8.27 -6.48
C ASP A 71 13.26 8.98 -5.48
N ALA A 72 12.35 9.83 -5.97
CA ALA A 72 11.37 10.51 -5.13
C ALA A 72 10.40 9.51 -4.47
N VAL A 73 9.97 8.49 -5.21
CA VAL A 73 9.14 7.40 -4.68
C VAL A 73 9.88 6.62 -3.61
N TYR A 74 11.11 6.18 -3.87
CA TYR A 74 11.86 5.43 -2.85
C TYR A 74 12.14 6.23 -1.59
N ARG A 75 12.45 7.53 -1.72
CA ARG A 75 12.64 8.41 -0.56
C ARG A 75 11.36 8.55 0.26
N PHE A 76 10.21 8.58 -0.41
CA PHE A 76 8.91 8.60 0.26
C PHE A 76 8.62 7.27 0.98
N LEU A 77 8.87 6.13 0.33
CA LEU A 77 8.62 4.80 0.88
C LEU A 77 9.55 4.44 2.04
N ASN A 78 10.83 4.79 1.93
CA ASN A 78 11.87 4.46 2.91
C ASN A 78 11.98 5.49 4.05
N GLN A 79 11.06 6.44 4.15
CA GLN A 79 11.10 7.43 5.21
C GLN A 79 10.78 6.79 6.57
N SER A 80 11.77 6.77 7.47
CA SER A 80 11.67 6.08 8.77
C SER A 80 10.64 6.69 9.72
N THR A 81 10.30 7.96 9.54
CA THR A 81 9.28 8.65 10.34
C THR A 81 7.85 8.27 9.96
N TYR A 82 7.65 7.60 8.81
CA TYR A 82 6.33 7.22 8.32
C TYR A 82 5.85 5.91 8.94
N SER A 83 4.79 6.01 9.73
CA SER A 83 4.21 4.87 10.42
C SER A 83 3.17 4.15 9.56
N TRP A 84 3.62 3.42 8.53
CA TRP A 84 2.77 2.64 7.62
C TRP A 84 1.78 1.70 8.33
N ARG A 85 2.20 1.06 9.43
CA ARG A 85 1.33 0.19 10.24
C ARG A 85 0.13 0.94 10.82
N ARG A 86 0.37 2.17 11.30
CA ARG A 86 -0.69 3.04 11.86
C ARG A 86 -1.63 3.52 10.79
N PHE A 87 -1.12 3.84 9.60
CA PHE A 87 -1.95 4.16 8.43
C PHE A 87 -2.90 3.01 8.09
N LEU A 88 -2.37 1.79 7.91
CA LEU A 88 -3.16 0.61 7.60
C LEU A 88 -4.19 0.33 8.70
N THR A 89 -3.80 0.41 9.97
CA THR A 89 -4.72 0.20 11.11
C THR A 89 -5.91 1.17 11.07
N PHE A 90 -5.64 2.46 10.83
CA PHE A 90 -6.71 3.46 10.75
C PHE A 90 -7.60 3.27 9.54
N LEU A 91 -7.02 2.98 8.38
CA LEU A 91 -7.76 2.74 7.15
C LEU A 91 -8.67 1.50 7.30
N SER A 92 -8.12 0.37 7.76
CA SER A 92 -8.90 -0.85 8.00
C SER A 92 -10.03 -0.63 9.01
N ALA A 93 -9.78 0.08 10.10
CA ALA A 93 -10.82 0.37 11.09
C ALA A 93 -11.96 1.23 10.50
N ASP A 94 -11.65 2.21 9.64
CA ASP A 94 -12.67 3.02 8.97
C ASP A 94 -13.44 2.21 7.92
N THR A 95 -12.74 1.38 7.14
CA THR A 95 -13.35 0.48 6.15
C THR A 95 -14.29 -0.52 6.82
N ILE A 96 -13.86 -1.18 7.91
CA ILE A 96 -14.70 -2.10 8.68
C ILE A 96 -15.96 -1.39 9.20
N LYS A 97 -15.84 -0.16 9.73
CA LYS A 97 -16.99 0.63 10.19
C LYS A 97 -17.98 0.94 9.08
N LYS A 98 -17.52 1.16 7.85
CA LYS A 98 -18.40 1.36 6.69
C LYS A 98 -19.09 0.07 6.28
N VAL A 99 -18.32 -1.02 6.14
CA VAL A 99 -18.87 -2.32 5.72
C VAL A 99 -19.87 -2.87 6.74
N ILE A 100 -19.62 -2.70 8.04
CA ILE A 100 -20.57 -3.14 9.09
C ILE A 100 -21.96 -2.51 8.92
N LYS A 101 -22.05 -1.26 8.40
CA LYS A 101 -23.35 -0.61 8.15
C LYS A 101 -24.08 -1.17 6.94
N LEU A 102 -23.37 -1.84 6.03
CA LEU A 102 -23.90 -2.45 4.83
C LEU A 102 -24.28 -3.93 5.05
N THR A 103 -23.87 -4.51 6.18
CA THR A 103 -24.16 -5.91 6.55
C THR A 103 -25.30 -5.99 7.56
N ASN A 104 -26.15 -7.01 7.44
CA ASN A 104 -27.24 -7.27 8.39
C ASN A 104 -26.71 -7.56 9.80
N HIS A 105 -27.47 -7.15 10.82
CA HIS A 105 -27.13 -7.38 12.23
C HIS A 105 -27.07 -8.87 12.62
N GLU A 106 -27.76 -9.72 11.86
CA GLU A 106 -27.79 -11.18 12.07
C GLU A 106 -26.58 -11.89 11.47
N CYS A 107 -25.77 -11.21 10.63
CA CYS A 107 -24.57 -11.82 10.08
C CYS A 107 -23.49 -11.94 11.18
N PRO A 108 -22.97 -13.15 11.45
CA PRO A 108 -21.92 -13.34 12.44
C PRO A 108 -20.64 -12.64 11.99
N LYS A 109 -20.04 -11.86 12.90
CA LYS A 109 -18.77 -11.18 12.67
C LYS A 109 -17.65 -12.11 13.12
N VAL A 110 -16.85 -12.57 12.17
CA VAL A 110 -15.72 -13.46 12.43
C VAL A 110 -14.40 -12.72 12.27
N LEU A 111 -13.43 -13.02 13.14
CA LEU A 111 -12.05 -12.60 12.97
C LEU A 111 -11.30 -13.72 12.27
N ILE A 112 -10.88 -13.48 11.03
CA ILE A 112 -10.04 -14.41 10.28
C ILE A 112 -8.58 -14.00 10.49
N LEU A 113 -7.76 -14.93 10.92
CA LEU A 113 -6.32 -14.76 11.07
C LEU A 113 -5.64 -15.71 10.09
N ASP A 114 -4.80 -15.15 9.22
CA ASP A 114 -4.07 -15.86 8.18
C ASP A 114 -2.59 -15.47 8.27
N ASP A 115 -1.68 -16.45 8.17
CA ASP A 115 -0.27 -16.20 8.02
C ASP A 115 0.15 -16.40 6.56
N SER A 116 0.99 -15.49 6.08
CA SER A 116 1.45 -15.53 4.69
C SER A 116 2.94 -15.42 4.61
N SER A 117 3.53 -16.27 3.77
CA SER A 117 4.94 -16.22 3.44
C SER A 117 5.21 -15.10 2.43
N TYR A 118 6.21 -14.27 2.74
CA TYR A 118 6.72 -13.26 1.83
C TYR A 118 8.19 -13.56 1.51
N ASP A 119 8.43 -14.16 0.34
CA ASP A 119 9.76 -14.60 -0.12
C ASP A 119 10.59 -13.43 -0.69
N ARG A 120 11.85 -13.33 -0.21
CA ARG A 120 12.89 -12.38 -0.64
C ARG A 120 14.24 -13.07 -0.88
N ASN A 121 14.22 -14.24 -1.51
CA ASN A 121 15.38 -15.09 -1.79
C ASN A 121 16.51 -14.40 -2.59
N ARG A 122 16.19 -13.40 -3.41
CA ARG A 122 17.18 -12.68 -4.25
C ARG A 122 17.74 -11.41 -3.59
N SER A 123 17.25 -11.05 -2.41
CA SER A 123 17.58 -9.77 -1.78
C SER A 123 18.86 -9.86 -0.97
N LYS A 124 19.78 -8.92 -1.19
CA LYS A 124 21.11 -8.90 -0.55
C LYS A 124 21.20 -7.95 0.66
N THR A 125 20.33 -6.94 0.71
CA THR A 125 20.34 -5.88 1.73
C THR A 125 18.95 -5.75 2.35
N VAL A 126 18.58 -6.68 3.23
CA VAL A 126 17.30 -6.66 3.94
C VAL A 126 17.58 -7.00 5.40
N GLU A 127 17.24 -6.07 6.29
CA GLU A 127 17.34 -6.29 7.74
C GLU A 127 16.26 -7.27 8.20
N LEU A 128 16.58 -8.07 9.23
CA LEU A 128 15.64 -9.03 9.86
C LEU A 128 15.10 -10.13 8.92
N LEU A 129 15.80 -10.42 7.83
CA LEU A 129 15.45 -11.50 6.92
C LEU A 129 15.65 -12.86 7.60
N ALA A 130 14.55 -13.58 7.85
CA ALA A 130 14.59 -14.89 8.46
C ALA A 130 14.66 -15.99 7.39
N ARG A 131 15.28 -17.12 7.73
CA ARG A 131 15.16 -18.35 6.95
C ARG A 131 13.96 -19.13 7.49
N CYS A 132 12.87 -19.12 6.74
CA CYS A 132 11.63 -19.80 7.10
C CYS A 132 11.47 -21.07 6.26
N PHE A 133 10.82 -22.09 6.82
CA PHE A 133 10.44 -23.28 6.08
C PHE A 133 9.02 -23.14 5.56
N ASP A 134 8.83 -23.28 4.25
CA ASP A 134 7.51 -23.20 3.64
C ASP A 134 6.88 -24.59 3.53
N HIS A 135 6.02 -24.89 4.50
CA HIS A 135 5.21 -26.11 4.53
C HIS A 135 4.10 -26.12 3.48
N ALA A 136 3.68 -24.95 2.97
CA ALA A 136 2.64 -24.82 1.95
C ALA A 136 3.21 -24.93 0.53
N SER A 137 4.52 -24.73 0.35
CA SER A 137 5.16 -24.96 -0.95
C SER A 137 5.10 -26.43 -1.33
N GLN A 138 4.67 -26.73 -2.57
CA GLN A 138 4.72 -28.09 -3.15
C GLN A 138 6.10 -28.74 -3.07
N LYS A 139 7.15 -27.93 -2.94
CA LYS A 139 8.54 -28.37 -2.92
C LYS A 139 9.12 -28.46 -1.50
N MET A 140 8.35 -28.13 -0.46
CA MET A 140 8.73 -28.10 0.97
C MET A 140 10.13 -27.52 1.18
N ARG A 141 10.31 -26.24 0.82
CA ARG A 141 11.63 -25.59 0.79
C ARG A 141 11.77 -24.50 1.84
N PHE A 142 13.03 -24.29 2.21
CA PHE A 142 13.40 -23.07 2.90
C PHE A 142 13.39 -21.88 1.94
N TYR A 143 12.87 -20.76 2.40
CA TYR A 143 13.00 -19.47 1.76
C TYR A 143 13.58 -18.46 2.74
N LYS A 144 14.21 -17.42 2.21
CA LYS A 144 14.60 -16.24 2.98
C LYS A 144 13.51 -15.20 2.82
N GLY A 145 12.89 -14.75 3.90
CA GLY A 145 11.73 -13.89 3.81
C GLY A 145 11.16 -13.51 5.16
N PHE A 146 9.89 -13.09 5.12
CA PHE A 146 9.12 -12.73 6.29
C PHE A 146 7.87 -13.60 6.37
N ALA A 147 7.48 -13.97 7.59
CA ALA A 147 6.16 -14.51 7.86
C ALA A 147 5.27 -13.34 8.30
N CYS A 148 4.29 -12.98 7.46
CA CYS A 148 3.40 -11.86 7.70
C CYS A 148 2.08 -12.38 8.25
N LEU A 149 1.79 -12.07 9.50
CA LEU A 149 0.49 -12.33 10.11
C LEU A 149 -0.50 -11.25 9.65
N ARG A 150 -1.57 -11.68 9.02
CA ARG A 150 -2.64 -10.83 8.49
C ARG A 150 -3.94 -11.16 9.22
N SER A 151 -4.57 -10.17 9.83
CA SER A 151 -5.98 -10.29 10.21
C SER A 151 -6.81 -9.95 8.97
N VAL A 152 -7.46 -10.93 8.37
CA VAL A 152 -8.33 -10.72 7.20
C VAL A 152 -9.64 -10.11 7.70
N GLY A 153 -9.65 -8.79 7.73
CA GLY A 153 -10.81 -7.92 7.78
C GLY A 153 -10.62 -6.83 6.73
N LEU A 154 -10.77 -7.22 5.45
CA LEU A 154 -10.70 -6.36 4.26
C LEU A 154 -9.36 -5.64 4.03
N MET A 155 -8.37 -6.36 3.51
CA MET A 155 -7.36 -5.77 2.61
C MET A 155 -6.60 -6.86 1.84
N GLU A 156 -7.24 -7.46 0.84
CA GLU A 156 -6.49 -8.03 -0.29
C GLU A 156 -6.14 -6.87 -1.23
N LEU A 157 -5.03 -6.19 -0.96
CA LEU A 157 -4.34 -5.43 -2.00
C LEU A 157 -3.04 -6.16 -2.33
N PRO A 158 -2.69 -6.28 -3.61
CA PRO A 158 -1.55 -7.05 -4.04
C PRO A 158 -0.26 -6.36 -3.58
N LEU A 159 0.32 -6.86 -2.50
CA LEU A 159 1.74 -6.65 -2.17
C LEU A 159 2.67 -7.10 -3.32
N TYR A 160 2.14 -7.82 -4.31
CA TYR A 160 2.79 -8.22 -5.57
C TYR A 160 3.19 -7.06 -6.51
N GLN A 161 2.86 -5.80 -6.20
CA GLN A 161 3.43 -4.67 -6.95
C GLN A 161 4.62 -4.00 -6.29
N TRP A 162 4.90 -4.32 -5.02
CA TRP A 162 6.16 -3.91 -4.38
C TRP A 162 7.37 -4.69 -4.90
N THR A 163 7.14 -5.69 -5.77
CA THR A 163 8.14 -6.69 -6.18
C THR A 163 8.82 -6.43 -7.52
N PHE A 164 8.65 -5.27 -8.17
CA PHE A 164 9.47 -4.92 -9.35
C PHE A 164 10.65 -3.98 -9.06
N LEU A 165 10.83 -3.54 -7.81
CA LEU A 165 11.73 -2.44 -7.50
C LEU A 165 12.61 -2.67 -6.26
N TYR A 166 13.10 -3.90 -6.08
CA TYR A 166 14.36 -4.22 -5.38
C TYR A 166 14.98 -5.51 -5.95
#